data_AF-A0A0D6LWR3-F1
#
_entry.id   AF-A0A0D6LWR3-F1
#
_cell.length_a   1.000
_cell.length_b   1.000
_cell.length_c   1.000
_cell.angle_alpha   90.00
_cell.angle_beta   90.00
_cell.angle_gamma   90.00
#
_symmetry.space_group_name_H-M   'P 1'
#
loop_
_entity.id
_entity.type
_entity.pdbx_description
1 polymer ?
#
loop_
_entity_poly.entity_id
_entity_poly.type
_entity_poly.pdbx_seq_one_letter_code
_entity_poly.pdbx_strand_id
1 'polypeptide(L)'
;MTSAVIGLAACGLSSVFFGSAFVPVKKFDAGNGVFVQWVMATAILSVGLAIQALEGFPKFQPLAMLGGVFWALGNVTAIPIMSVLGLGMGMLIWGATNCITGWAVGSGFCFSQIRPSVRTPSHLEVLAEERVIAHDDTPEEASPLISPTPSVGISRQTKRILAILTALMAGVFYGVTFVPVIYIQDHPEKNNPVVNSRIIGPSMMAGCMWSVAQSSWFVANDNLSQSVTFPIISMVPGVCAAMWSVFYFKEITGKRNLNILVVAIATTLNEKPSEE
;
A
#
# COMPACT_ATOMS: atom_id res chain seq x y z
N MET A 1 -14.05 19.66 -12.56
CA MET A 1 -14.94 18.51 -12.80
C MET A 1 -14.18 17.31 -13.38
N THR A 2 -13.33 17.49 -14.40
CA THR A 2 -12.57 16.41 -15.04
C THR A 2 -11.67 15.63 -14.07
N SER A 3 -10.90 16.29 -13.20
CA SER A 3 -10.02 15.62 -12.23
C SER A 3 -10.76 14.74 -11.22
N ALA A 4 -11.89 15.22 -10.70
CA ALA A 4 -12.72 14.44 -9.77
C ALA A 4 -13.30 13.18 -10.42
N VAL A 5 -13.74 13.27 -11.68
CA VAL A 5 -14.23 12.11 -12.44
C VAL A 5 -13.10 11.10 -12.69
N ILE A 6 -11.91 11.58 -13.07
CA ILE A 6 -10.73 10.72 -13.25
C ILE A 6 -10.37 10.00 -11.96
N GLY A 7 -10.35 10.72 -10.83
CA GLY A 7 -10.05 10.11 -9.53
C GLY A 7 -11.10 9.08 -9.11
N LEU A 8 -12.39 9.35 -9.31
CA LEU A 8 -13.46 8.42 -8.94
C LEU A 8 -13.43 7.16 -9.82
N ALA A 9 -13.18 7.34 -11.12
CA ALA A 9 -12.99 6.23 -12.05
C ALA A 9 -11.76 5.38 -11.67
N ALA A 10 -10.65 6.02 -11.31
CA ALA A 10 -9.44 5.35 -10.86
C ALA A 10 -9.63 4.59 -9.54
N CYS A 11 -10.41 5.13 -8.60
CA CYS A 11 -10.85 4.42 -7.40
C CYS A 11 -11.68 3.18 -7.76
N GLY A 12 -12.69 3.34 -8.63
CA GLY A 12 -13.53 2.21 -9.06
C GLY A 12 -12.72 1.10 -9.71
N LEU A 13 -11.79 1.45 -10.61
CA LEU A 13 -10.88 0.50 -11.24
C LEU A 13 -10.04 -0.24 -10.20
N SER A 14 -9.40 0.52 -9.29
CA SER A 14 -8.58 -0.04 -8.23
C SER A 14 -9.38 -0.97 -7.32
N SER A 15 -10.62 -0.62 -6.99
CA SER A 15 -11.45 -1.43 -6.11
C SER A 15 -11.82 -2.78 -6.72
N VAL A 16 -12.13 -2.80 -8.01
CA VAL A 16 -12.43 -4.04 -8.75
C VAL A 16 -11.21 -4.95 -8.76
N PHE A 17 -10.02 -4.41 -9.04
CA PHE A 17 -8.79 -5.20 -9.06
C PHE A 17 -8.40 -5.71 -7.67
N PHE A 18 -8.44 -4.88 -6.62
CA PHE A 18 -8.16 -5.34 -5.25
C PHE A 18 -9.16 -6.40 -4.78
N GLY A 19 -10.46 -6.23 -5.05
CA GLY A 19 -11.48 -7.20 -4.68
C GLY A 19 -11.39 -8.51 -5.47
N SER A 20 -10.74 -8.49 -6.63
CA SER A 20 -10.61 -9.64 -7.51
C SER A 20 -9.20 -10.29 -7.48
N ALA A 21 -8.21 -9.67 -6.84
CA ALA A 21 -6.82 -10.08 -6.92
C ALA A 21 -6.57 -11.53 -6.45
N PHE A 22 -7.31 -11.99 -5.43
CA PHE A 22 -7.18 -13.36 -4.92
C PHE A 22 -8.08 -14.40 -5.61
N VAL A 23 -8.98 -13.97 -6.51
CA VAL A 23 -9.89 -14.87 -7.25
C VAL A 23 -9.13 -15.93 -8.08
N PRO A 24 -8.04 -15.60 -8.80
CA PRO A 24 -7.32 -16.59 -9.61
C PRO A 24 -6.63 -17.65 -8.77
N VAL A 25 -6.09 -17.24 -7.62
CA VAL A 25 -5.31 -18.09 -6.71
C VAL A 25 -6.22 -19.09 -5.99
N LYS A 26 -7.42 -18.66 -5.60
CA LYS A 26 -8.34 -19.42 -4.75
C LYS A 26 -8.77 -20.79 -5.31
N LYS A 27 -8.70 -20.99 -6.63
CA LYS A 27 -9.06 -22.26 -7.28
C LYS A 27 -7.99 -23.34 -7.15
N PHE A 28 -6.78 -22.96 -6.81
CA PHE A 28 -5.63 -23.86 -6.76
C PHE A 28 -5.27 -24.11 -5.30
N ASP A 29 -4.76 -25.32 -5.04
CA ASP A 29 -4.22 -25.63 -3.73
C ASP A 29 -2.94 -24.82 -3.49
N ALA A 30 -3.05 -23.85 -2.60
CA ALA A 30 -1.98 -22.95 -2.21
C ALA A 30 -1.12 -23.49 -1.05
N GLY A 31 -1.47 -24.66 -0.48
CA GLY A 31 -0.78 -25.22 0.68
C GLY A 31 -0.73 -24.22 1.84
N ASN A 32 0.49 -23.87 2.27
CA ASN A 32 0.73 -22.89 3.33
C ASN A 32 0.68 -21.42 2.87
N GLY A 33 0.48 -21.16 1.57
CA GLY A 33 0.36 -19.83 1.00
C GLY A 33 1.66 -19.04 0.84
N VAL A 34 2.77 -19.48 1.44
CA VAL A 34 4.06 -18.77 1.41
C VAL A 34 4.62 -18.70 -0.01
N PHE A 35 4.55 -19.81 -0.74
CA PHE A 35 5.00 -19.86 -2.13
C PHE A 35 4.21 -18.92 -3.04
N VAL A 36 2.88 -18.90 -2.88
CA VAL A 36 1.99 -17.97 -3.61
C VAL A 36 2.34 -16.52 -3.31
N GLN A 37 2.52 -16.18 -2.04
CA GLN A 37 2.87 -14.82 -1.61
C GLN A 37 4.23 -14.39 -2.16
N TRP A 38 5.21 -15.28 -2.21
CA TRP A 38 6.52 -15.00 -2.81
C TRP A 38 6.42 -14.72 -4.33
N VAL A 39 5.70 -15.56 -5.08
CA VAL A 39 5.48 -15.35 -6.53
C VAL A 39 4.72 -14.05 -6.77
N MET A 40 3.67 -13.78 -5.98
CA MET A 40 2.86 -12.57 -6.07
C MET A 40 3.70 -11.31 -5.77
N ALA A 41 4.53 -11.33 -4.72
CA ALA A 41 5.42 -10.23 -4.39
C ALA A 41 6.47 -9.98 -5.50
N THR A 42 6.98 -11.04 -6.13
CA THR A 42 7.91 -10.93 -7.27
C THR A 42 7.25 -10.24 -8.46
N ALA A 43 5.99 -10.58 -8.77
CA ALA A 43 5.21 -9.89 -9.79
C ALA A 43 4.97 -8.41 -9.44
N ILE A 44 4.63 -8.12 -8.17
CA ILE A 44 4.42 -6.74 -7.72
C ILE A 44 5.68 -5.89 -7.84
N LEU A 45 6.83 -6.45 -7.42
CA LEU A 45 8.12 -5.81 -7.56
C LEU A 45 8.46 -5.54 -9.03
N SER A 46 8.22 -6.51 -9.92
CA SER A 46 8.54 -6.38 -11.35
C SER A 46 7.73 -5.26 -12.00
N VAL A 47 6.42 -5.20 -11.74
CA VAL A 47 5.55 -4.13 -12.26
C VAL A 47 5.91 -2.78 -11.63
N GLY A 48 6.17 -2.74 -10.33
CA GLY A 48 6.58 -1.52 -9.63
C GLY A 48 7.91 -0.97 -10.16
N LEU A 49 8.90 -1.83 -10.41
CA LEU A 49 10.17 -1.43 -11.03
C LEU A 49 9.98 -0.90 -12.45
N ALA A 50 9.08 -1.51 -13.24
CA ALA A 50 8.77 -1.02 -14.58
C ALA A 50 8.16 0.40 -14.53
N ILE A 51 7.20 0.63 -13.62
CA ILE A 51 6.60 1.97 -13.42
C ILE A 51 7.67 2.98 -12.99
N GLN A 52 8.53 2.62 -12.04
CA GLN A 52 9.63 3.48 -11.58
C GLN A 52 10.60 3.83 -12.70
N ALA A 53 10.87 2.89 -13.62
CA ALA A 53 11.71 3.14 -14.79
C ALA A 53 11.04 4.07 -15.80
N LEU A 54 9.71 3.94 -16.01
CA LEU A 54 8.94 4.83 -16.87
C LEU A 54 8.85 6.26 -16.33
N GLU A 55 8.77 6.41 -15.00
CA GLU A 55 8.75 7.70 -14.30
C GLU A 55 10.15 8.33 -14.11
N GLY A 56 11.20 7.72 -14.67
CA GLY A 56 12.55 8.28 -14.64
C GLY A 56 13.23 8.24 -13.28
N PHE A 57 12.92 7.25 -12.44
CA PHE A 57 13.48 7.05 -11.09
C PHE A 57 13.35 8.28 -10.18
N PRO A 58 12.14 8.55 -9.66
CA PRO A 58 11.90 9.67 -8.75
C PRO A 58 12.71 9.55 -7.45
N LYS A 59 12.90 10.68 -6.76
CA LYS A 59 13.71 10.77 -5.53
C LYS A 59 13.22 9.76 -4.49
N PHE A 60 14.15 8.94 -4.02
CA PHE A 60 13.89 7.87 -3.07
C PHE A 60 13.67 8.42 -1.66
N GLN A 61 12.48 8.18 -1.08
CA GLN A 61 12.15 8.54 0.30
C GLN A 61 12.15 7.28 1.17
N PRO A 62 13.15 7.05 2.03
CA PRO A 62 13.26 5.82 2.83
C PRO A 62 12.07 5.59 3.79
N LEU A 63 11.43 6.67 4.24
CA LEU A 63 10.29 6.58 5.14
C LEU A 63 9.08 5.88 4.49
N ALA A 64 8.89 6.05 3.18
CA ALA A 64 7.81 5.39 2.44
C ALA A 64 8.00 3.87 2.36
N MET A 65 9.25 3.39 2.44
CA MET A 65 9.53 1.95 2.42
C MET A 65 8.97 1.21 3.63
N LEU A 66 8.88 1.87 4.79
CA LEU A 66 8.33 1.25 6.01
C LEU A 66 6.87 0.81 5.79
N GLY A 67 6.09 1.58 5.03
CA GLY A 67 4.73 1.21 4.64
C GLY A 67 4.70 -0.09 3.82
N GLY A 68 5.62 -0.25 2.87
CA GLY A 68 5.77 -1.48 2.09
C GLY A 68 6.17 -2.69 2.94
N VAL A 69 7.03 -2.50 3.94
CA VAL A 69 7.41 -3.55 4.91
C VAL A 69 6.20 -3.99 5.73
N PHE A 70 5.44 -3.05 6.31
CA PHE A 70 4.24 -3.40 7.08
C PHE A 70 3.16 -4.05 6.22
N TRP A 71 2.98 -3.58 4.99
CA TRP A 71 2.09 -4.20 4.02
C TRP A 71 2.51 -5.65 3.73
N ALA A 72 3.80 -5.91 3.49
CA ALA A 72 4.31 -7.24 3.25
C ALA A 72 4.09 -8.18 4.44
N LEU A 73 4.35 -7.72 5.68
CA LEU A 73 4.09 -8.51 6.89
C LEU A 73 2.61 -8.87 7.02
N GLY A 74 1.70 -7.93 6.78
CA GLY A 74 0.27 -8.19 6.81
C GLY A 74 -0.17 -9.17 5.72
N ASN A 75 0.45 -9.10 4.54
CA ASN A 75 0.06 -9.93 3.41
C ASN A 75 0.50 -11.40 3.54
N VAL A 76 1.52 -11.70 4.35
CA VAL A 76 1.94 -13.09 4.64
C VAL A 76 0.78 -13.94 5.17
N THR A 77 -0.08 -13.37 6.01
CA THR A 77 -1.22 -14.08 6.59
C THR A 77 -2.48 -14.05 5.72
N ALA A 78 -2.46 -13.36 4.58
CA ALA A 78 -3.63 -13.20 3.73
C ALA A 78 -4.14 -14.55 3.17
N ILE A 79 -3.27 -15.39 2.61
CA ILE A 79 -3.71 -16.68 2.04
C ILE A 79 -4.26 -17.63 3.13
N PRO A 80 -3.58 -17.81 4.28
CA PRO A 80 -4.15 -18.59 5.39
C PRO A 80 -5.51 -18.07 5.88
N ILE A 81 -5.72 -16.75 5.95
CA ILE A 81 -7.01 -16.19 6.36
C ILE A 81 -8.09 -16.54 5.32
N MET A 82 -7.79 -16.39 4.03
CA MET A 82 -8.73 -16.64 2.94
C MET A 82 -9.07 -18.13 2.77
N SER A 83 -8.21 -19.04 3.22
CA SER A 83 -8.50 -20.48 3.21
C SER A 83 -9.43 -20.90 4.35
N VAL A 84 -9.40 -20.20 5.49
CA VAL A 84 -10.26 -20.49 6.66
C VAL A 84 -11.60 -19.76 6.58
N LEU A 85 -11.59 -18.46 6.27
CA LEU A 85 -12.79 -17.62 6.29
C LEU A 85 -13.49 -17.52 4.93
N GLY A 86 -12.82 -17.88 3.84
CA GLY A 86 -13.31 -17.59 2.49
C GLY A 86 -13.02 -16.15 2.05
N LEU A 87 -13.21 -15.88 0.75
CA LEU A 87 -12.73 -14.64 0.12
C LEU A 87 -13.56 -13.42 0.54
N GLY A 88 -14.87 -13.54 0.50
CA GLY A 88 -15.79 -12.44 0.79
C GLY A 88 -15.73 -11.99 2.25
N MET A 89 -15.80 -12.93 3.19
CA MET A 89 -15.70 -12.60 4.62
C MET A 89 -14.32 -12.07 4.99
N GLY A 90 -13.24 -12.67 4.46
CA GLY A 90 -11.88 -12.19 4.70
C GLY A 90 -11.65 -10.76 4.22
N MET A 91 -12.08 -10.43 2.99
CA MET A 91 -11.93 -9.09 2.43
C MET A 91 -12.79 -8.03 3.14
N LEU A 92 -13.99 -8.38 3.61
CA LEU A 92 -14.84 -7.47 4.38
C LEU A 92 -14.23 -7.14 5.76
N ILE A 93 -13.72 -8.16 6.47
CA ILE A 93 -13.05 -7.96 7.77
C ILE A 93 -11.79 -7.12 7.60
N TRP A 94 -11.02 -7.38 6.54
CA TRP A 94 -9.85 -6.57 6.21
C TRP A 94 -10.23 -5.11 5.97
N GLY A 95 -11.24 -4.87 5.12
CA GLY A 95 -11.76 -3.53 4.87
C GLY A 95 -12.14 -2.80 6.15
N ALA A 96 -12.93 -3.44 7.02
CA ALA A 96 -13.36 -2.86 8.29
C ALA A 96 -12.17 -2.51 9.20
N THR A 97 -11.15 -3.37 9.26
CA THR A 97 -9.93 -3.14 10.05
C THR A 97 -9.13 -1.95 9.49
N ASN A 98 -9.06 -1.79 8.18
CA ASN A 98 -8.41 -0.65 7.53
C ASN A 98 -9.15 0.66 7.86
N CYS A 99 -10.49 0.68 7.84
CA CYS A 99 -11.27 1.86 8.22
C CYS A 99 -11.06 2.25 9.69
N ILE A 100 -11.13 1.29 10.62
CA ILE A 100 -10.93 1.55 12.05
C ILE A 100 -9.52 2.08 12.30
N THR A 101 -8.52 1.47 11.67
CA THR A 101 -7.12 1.88 11.80
C THR A 101 -6.89 3.26 11.19
N GLY A 102 -7.47 3.53 10.02
CA GLY A 102 -7.42 4.84 9.37
C GLY A 102 -8.05 5.93 10.22
N TRP A 103 -9.22 5.67 10.82
CA TRP A 103 -9.86 6.57 11.77
C TRP A 103 -9.02 6.79 13.02
N ALA A 104 -8.44 5.73 13.62
CA ALA A 104 -7.63 5.84 14.83
C ALA A 104 -6.32 6.62 14.61
N VAL A 105 -5.69 6.45 13.44
CA VAL A 105 -4.51 7.22 13.03
C VAL A 105 -4.89 8.68 12.73
N GLY A 106 -6.00 8.90 12.01
CA GLY A 106 -6.46 10.24 11.62
C GLY A 106 -6.99 11.09 12.79
N SER A 107 -7.66 10.47 13.76
CA SER A 107 -8.23 11.14 14.93
C SER A 107 -7.18 11.50 16.00
N GLY A 108 -5.89 11.26 15.74
CA GLY A 108 -4.80 11.60 16.65
C GLY A 108 -4.68 10.70 17.87
N PHE A 109 -5.43 9.59 17.95
CA PHE A 109 -5.34 8.64 19.06
C PHE A 109 -3.97 7.95 19.14
N CYS A 110 -3.34 7.65 18.00
CA CYS A 110 -1.96 7.14 17.93
C CYS A 110 -0.88 8.22 17.74
N PHE A 111 -1.21 9.40 17.21
CA PHE A 111 -0.23 10.45 16.87
C PHE A 111 -0.77 11.86 17.15
N SER A 112 -1.12 12.13 18.40
CA SER A 112 -1.70 13.40 18.90
C SER A 112 -0.90 14.70 18.58
N GLN A 113 0.29 14.63 17.96
CA GLN A 113 1.24 15.75 17.91
C GLN A 113 1.74 16.15 16.51
N ILE A 114 1.29 15.56 15.40
CA ILE A 114 1.74 15.97 14.05
C ILE A 114 0.67 16.83 13.39
N ARG A 115 0.52 18.08 13.85
CA ARG A 115 -0.16 19.09 13.04
C ARG A 115 0.80 19.49 11.91
N PRO A 116 0.42 19.37 10.62
CA PRO A 116 1.20 20.00 9.57
C PRO A 116 1.15 21.51 9.78
N SER A 117 2.27 22.10 10.17
CA SER A 117 2.40 23.55 10.30
C SER A 117 2.40 24.16 8.90
N VAL A 118 1.23 24.62 8.46
CA VAL A 118 1.12 25.46 7.26
C VAL A 118 1.76 26.80 7.61
N ARG A 119 3.05 26.97 7.32
CA ARG A 119 3.67 28.29 7.30
C ARG A 119 3.13 29.04 6.09
N THR A 120 2.26 30.01 6.33
CA THR A 120 1.96 31.06 5.35
C THR A 120 3.25 31.86 5.15
N PRO A 121 3.83 31.92 3.94
CA PRO A 121 5.03 32.73 3.69
C PRO A 121 4.70 34.19 3.95
N SER A 122 5.61 34.90 4.62
CA SER A 122 5.41 36.31 4.94
C SER A 122 5.64 37.18 3.70
N HIS A 123 4.92 38.30 3.56
CA HIS A 123 5.06 39.23 2.41
C HIS A 123 6.51 39.69 2.15
N LEU A 124 7.40 39.62 3.15
CA LEU A 124 8.82 39.94 3.02
C LEU A 124 9.62 38.88 2.27
N GLU A 125 9.22 37.60 2.31
CA GLU A 125 9.86 36.51 1.55
C GLU A 125 9.55 36.62 0.05
N VAL A 126 8.32 37.02 -0.30
CA VAL A 126 7.90 37.25 -1.70
C VAL A 126 8.70 38.41 -2.33
N LEU A 127 8.96 39.47 -1.57
CA LEU A 127 9.77 40.61 -2.03
C LEU A 127 11.27 40.27 -2.17
N ALA A 128 11.76 39.29 -1.40
CA ALA A 128 13.12 38.80 -1.54
C ALA A 128 13.28 37.96 -2.82
N GLU A 129 12.27 37.16 -3.16
CA GLU A 129 12.25 36.33 -4.36
C GLU A 129 12.17 37.19 -5.65
N GLU A 130 11.41 38.28 -5.63
CA GLU A 130 11.31 39.22 -6.76
C GLU A 130 12.61 39.99 -7.03
N ARG A 131 13.40 40.33 -5.99
CA ARG A 131 14.73 40.97 -6.16
C ARG A 131 15.79 40.03 -6.73
N VAL A 132 15.68 38.72 -6.48
CA VAL A 132 16.66 37.73 -6.97
C VAL A 132 16.51 37.49 -8.47
N ILE A 133 15.30 37.64 -9.01
CA ILE A 133 15.02 37.43 -10.45
C ILE A 133 15.58 38.56 -11.33
N ALA A 134 15.82 39.76 -10.79
CA ALA A 134 16.19 40.94 -11.57
C ALA A 134 17.69 41.10 -11.89
N HIS A 135 18.59 40.19 -11.45
CA HIS A 135 20.03 40.43 -11.50
C HIS A 135 20.89 39.42 -12.31
N ASP A 136 20.33 38.51 -13.12
CA ASP A 136 21.14 37.48 -13.78
C ASP A 136 21.11 37.53 -15.32
N ASP A 137 21.57 38.63 -15.90
CA ASP A 137 21.87 38.76 -17.35
C ASP A 137 23.37 39.02 -17.56
N THR A 138 24.22 37.98 -17.62
CA THR A 138 25.40 37.85 -18.52
C THR A 138 26.11 36.48 -18.37
N PRO A 139 26.74 35.92 -19.43
CA PRO A 139 27.11 34.51 -19.49
C PRO A 139 28.59 34.25 -19.16
N GLU A 140 28.89 33.29 -18.27
CA GLU A 140 30.24 32.68 -18.18
C GLU A 140 30.19 31.24 -17.65
N GLU A 141 30.83 30.32 -18.38
CA GLU A 141 31.00 28.90 -18.10
C GLU A 141 31.81 28.62 -16.80
N ALA A 142 31.39 27.62 -16.00
CA ALA A 142 32.21 26.44 -15.61
C ALA A 142 31.68 25.71 -14.34
N SER A 143 31.28 24.44 -14.53
CA SER A 143 31.25 23.31 -13.57
C SER A 143 30.23 23.26 -12.39
N PRO A 144 29.77 22.05 -11.99
CA PRO A 144 28.52 21.86 -11.28
C PRO A 144 28.72 21.88 -9.76
N LEU A 145 28.30 22.95 -9.11
CA LEU A 145 28.17 22.99 -7.66
C LEU A 145 26.73 22.64 -7.26
N ILE A 146 26.62 21.50 -6.59
CA ILE A 146 25.43 21.03 -5.88
C ILE A 146 24.86 22.19 -5.05
N SER A 147 23.77 22.78 -5.52
CA SER A 147 22.99 23.73 -4.73
C SER A 147 22.29 22.95 -3.62
N PRO A 148 22.54 23.24 -2.33
CA PRO A 148 21.80 22.59 -1.26
C PRO A 148 20.40 23.18 -1.23
N THR A 149 19.40 22.37 -1.57
CA THR A 149 18.00 22.63 -1.20
C THR A 149 17.90 22.95 0.29
N PRO A 150 16.97 23.84 0.72
CA PRO A 150 16.89 24.30 2.10
C PRO A 150 16.62 23.12 3.03
N SER A 151 17.68 22.62 3.65
CA SER A 151 17.59 21.50 4.56
C SER A 151 17.02 22.02 5.87
N VAL A 152 15.83 21.54 6.24
CA VAL A 152 15.39 21.53 7.64
C VAL A 152 16.59 21.08 8.47
N GLY A 153 17.08 21.94 9.36
CA GLY A 153 18.36 21.80 10.05
C GLY A 153 18.38 20.65 11.03
N ILE A 154 18.42 19.41 10.52
CA ILE A 154 18.62 18.21 11.32
C ILE A 154 20.09 18.21 11.75
N SER A 155 20.35 18.29 13.06
CA SER A 155 21.70 18.29 13.65
C SER A 155 22.56 17.14 13.10
N ARG A 156 23.85 17.43 12.85
CA ARG A 156 24.84 16.44 12.40
C ARG A 156 24.93 15.24 13.36
N GLN A 157 24.63 15.45 14.64
CA GLN A 157 24.50 14.40 15.67
C GLN A 157 23.25 13.54 15.46
N THR A 158 22.10 14.16 15.19
CA THR A 158 20.85 13.43 14.89
C THR A 158 20.98 12.58 13.62
N LYS A 159 21.64 13.09 12.57
CA LYS A 159 21.94 12.31 11.35
C LYS A 159 22.83 11.09 11.65
N ARG A 160 23.85 11.25 12.49
CA ARG A 160 24.72 10.15 12.92
C ARG A 160 23.97 9.11 13.76
N ILE A 161 23.15 9.54 14.72
CA ILE A 161 22.34 8.64 15.55
C ILE A 161 21.36 7.86 14.67
N LEU A 162 20.65 8.55 13.77
CA LEU A 162 19.74 7.89 12.83
C LEU A 162 20.49 6.87 11.95
N ALA A 163 21.65 7.24 11.40
CA ALA A 163 22.46 6.31 10.60
C ALA A 163 22.91 5.07 11.39
N ILE A 164 23.33 5.25 12.64
CA ILE A 164 23.72 4.14 13.53
C ILE A 164 22.52 3.24 13.84
N LEU A 165 21.37 3.83 14.20
CA LEU A 165 20.14 3.08 14.45
C LEU A 165 19.70 2.30 13.22
N THR A 166 19.72 2.92 12.04
CA THR A 166 19.40 2.26 10.77
C THR A 166 20.38 1.13 10.45
N ALA A 167 21.68 1.32 10.70
CA ALA A 167 22.70 0.29 10.49
C ALA A 167 22.55 -0.90 11.46
N LEU A 168 22.24 -0.62 12.73
CA LEU A 168 21.97 -1.66 13.73
C LEU A 168 20.72 -2.47 13.38
N MET A 169 19.63 -1.80 12.98
CA MET A 169 18.44 -2.49 12.49
C MET A 169 18.77 -3.35 11.27
N ALA A 170 19.44 -2.79 10.26
CA ALA A 170 19.85 -3.52 9.07
C ALA A 170 20.72 -4.75 9.40
N GLY A 171 21.67 -4.62 10.35
CA GLY A 171 22.50 -5.73 10.81
C GLY A 171 21.72 -6.84 11.51
N VAL A 172 20.73 -6.48 12.35
CA VAL A 172 19.84 -7.47 13.00
C VAL A 172 18.99 -8.18 11.96
N PHE A 173 18.36 -7.47 11.03
CA PHE A 173 17.56 -8.08 9.97
C PHE A 173 18.42 -8.99 9.07
N TYR A 174 19.63 -8.58 8.71
CA TYR A 174 20.55 -9.38 7.92
C TYR A 174 21.01 -10.64 8.68
N GLY A 175 21.33 -10.53 9.98
CA GLY A 175 21.69 -11.67 10.82
C GLY A 175 20.54 -12.67 11.01
N VAL A 176 19.31 -12.18 11.20
CA VAL A 176 18.12 -13.01 11.40
C VAL A 176 17.64 -13.65 10.10
N THR A 177 18.00 -13.12 8.93
CA THR A 177 17.59 -13.67 7.62
C THR A 177 18.01 -15.14 7.46
N PHE A 178 19.13 -15.55 8.06
CA PHE A 178 19.63 -16.91 7.97
C PHE A 178 19.00 -17.87 9.00
N VAL A 179 18.44 -17.37 10.10
CA VAL A 179 17.93 -18.21 11.20
C VAL A 179 16.76 -19.12 10.73
N PRO A 180 15.75 -18.63 10.00
CA PRO A 180 14.70 -19.49 9.45
C PRO A 180 15.23 -20.50 8.43
N VAL A 181 16.20 -20.09 7.60
CA VAL A 181 16.80 -20.96 6.58
C VAL A 181 17.58 -22.11 7.23
N ILE A 182 18.41 -21.80 8.22
CA ILE A 182 19.16 -22.79 9.02
C ILE A 182 18.18 -23.70 9.76
N TYR A 183 17.14 -23.16 10.39
CA TYR A 183 16.12 -23.96 11.08
C TYR A 183 15.42 -24.96 10.16
N ILE A 184 15.08 -24.55 8.94
CA ILE A 184 14.46 -25.40 7.90
C ILE A 184 15.45 -26.47 7.41
N GLN A 185 16.75 -26.14 7.31
CA GLN A 185 17.81 -27.08 6.94
C GLN A 185 18.08 -28.12 8.04
N ASP A 186 18.07 -27.70 9.30
CA ASP A 186 18.32 -28.54 10.47
C ASP A 186 17.13 -29.45 10.85
N HIS A 187 15.93 -29.15 10.34
CA HIS A 187 14.71 -29.96 10.58
C HIS A 187 14.06 -30.42 9.27
N PRO A 188 14.76 -31.21 8.43
CA PRO A 188 14.26 -31.63 7.13
C PRO A 188 13.02 -32.53 7.24
N GLU A 189 12.88 -33.34 8.30
CA GLU A 189 11.68 -34.14 8.54
C GLU A 189 10.40 -33.32 8.79
N LYS A 190 10.52 -32.03 9.14
CA LYS A 190 9.39 -31.10 9.31
C LYS A 190 9.16 -30.22 8.07
N ASN A 191 10.09 -30.24 7.12
CA ASN A 191 10.05 -29.40 5.92
C ASN A 191 9.39 -30.14 4.76
N ASN A 192 8.08 -29.97 4.61
CA ASN A 192 7.35 -30.39 3.41
C ASN A 192 7.00 -29.16 2.56
N PRO A 193 7.90 -28.68 1.68
CA PRO A 193 7.64 -27.52 0.85
C PRO A 193 6.56 -27.85 -0.19
N VAL A 194 5.34 -27.39 0.05
CA VAL A 194 4.21 -27.55 -0.88
C VAL A 194 4.38 -26.55 -2.03
N VAL A 195 5.12 -26.94 -3.08
CA VAL A 195 5.33 -26.13 -4.28
C VAL A 195 4.44 -26.62 -5.41
N ASN A 196 3.29 -25.97 -5.60
CA ASN A 196 2.39 -26.26 -6.70
C ASN A 196 2.76 -25.43 -7.93
N SER A 197 3.44 -26.02 -8.91
CA SER A 197 3.87 -25.30 -10.12
C SER A 197 2.70 -24.70 -10.92
N ARG A 198 1.48 -25.26 -10.80
CA ARG A 198 0.28 -24.78 -11.49
C ARG A 198 -0.23 -23.44 -10.94
N ILE A 199 0.13 -23.08 -9.70
CA ILE A 199 -0.32 -21.84 -9.05
C ILE A 199 0.52 -20.62 -9.44
N ILE A 200 1.67 -20.82 -10.10
CA ILE A 200 2.60 -19.74 -10.46
C ILE A 200 1.89 -18.70 -11.33
N GLY A 201 1.27 -19.11 -12.43
CA GLY A 201 0.53 -18.21 -13.33
C GLY A 201 -0.59 -17.42 -12.64
N PRO A 202 -1.51 -18.10 -11.92
CA PRO A 202 -2.54 -17.42 -11.11
C PRO A 202 -1.97 -16.44 -10.07
N SER A 203 -0.85 -16.77 -9.42
CA SER A 203 -0.20 -15.91 -8.42
C SER A 203 0.46 -14.69 -9.06
N MET A 204 1.08 -14.86 -10.24
CA MET A 204 1.60 -13.73 -11.01
C MET A 204 0.47 -12.80 -11.46
N MET A 205 -0.65 -13.35 -11.94
CA MET A 205 -1.81 -12.56 -12.33
C MET A 205 -2.38 -11.78 -11.15
N ALA A 206 -2.50 -12.40 -9.98
CA ALA A 206 -2.90 -11.73 -8.74
C ALA A 206 -1.98 -10.55 -8.39
N GLY A 207 -0.66 -10.74 -8.50
CA GLY A 207 0.33 -9.68 -8.24
C GLY A 207 0.26 -8.53 -9.25
N CYS A 208 0.05 -8.83 -10.52
CA CYS A 208 -0.18 -7.82 -11.55
C CYS A 208 -1.46 -7.03 -11.29
N MET A 209 -2.56 -7.71 -10.97
CA MET A 209 -3.83 -7.07 -10.61
C MET A 209 -3.66 -6.14 -9.40
N TRP A 210 -2.93 -6.58 -8.38
CA TRP A 210 -2.61 -5.78 -7.20
C TRP A 210 -1.81 -4.53 -7.55
N SER A 211 -0.81 -4.66 -8.43
CA SER A 211 0.06 -3.55 -8.84
C SER A 211 -0.69 -2.50 -9.65
N VAL A 212 -1.54 -2.94 -10.57
CA VAL A 212 -2.40 -2.06 -11.36
C VAL A 212 -3.39 -1.33 -10.45
N ALA A 213 -3.98 -2.03 -9.48
CA ALA A 213 -4.84 -1.40 -8.47
C ALA A 213 -4.07 -0.34 -7.69
N GLN A 214 -2.94 -0.69 -7.10
CA GLN A 214 -2.12 0.22 -6.30
C GLN A 214 -1.70 1.47 -7.09
N SER A 215 -1.33 1.31 -8.37
CA SER A 215 -0.96 2.42 -9.24
C SER A 215 -2.15 3.32 -9.57
N SER A 216 -3.30 2.72 -9.89
CA SER A 216 -4.56 3.44 -10.10
C SER A 216 -5.00 4.18 -8.83
N TRP A 217 -4.78 3.62 -7.65
CA TRP A 217 -5.06 4.28 -6.39
C TRP A 217 -4.16 5.49 -6.14
N PHE A 218 -2.88 5.44 -6.52
CA PHE A 218 -2.03 6.64 -6.47
C PHE A 218 -2.57 7.77 -7.35
N VAL A 219 -2.97 7.46 -8.59
CA VAL A 219 -3.62 8.43 -9.48
C VAL A 219 -4.90 8.99 -8.85
N ALA A 220 -5.69 8.14 -8.18
CA ALA A 220 -6.89 8.60 -7.48
C ALA A 220 -6.56 9.55 -6.31
N ASN A 221 -5.52 9.24 -5.54
CA ASN A 221 -5.07 10.07 -4.41
C ASN A 221 -4.65 11.47 -4.88
N ASP A 222 -3.96 11.56 -6.02
CA ASP A 222 -3.53 12.83 -6.60
C ASP A 222 -4.71 13.70 -7.08
N ASN A 223 -5.84 13.07 -7.42
CA ASN A 223 -7.00 13.77 -7.99
C ASN A 223 -8.14 14.04 -6.98
N LEU A 224 -8.26 13.25 -5.91
CA LEU A 224 -9.38 13.32 -4.94
C LEU A 224 -8.96 13.50 -3.49
N SER A 225 -7.65 13.50 -3.17
CA SER A 225 -7.09 13.40 -1.81
C SER A 225 -7.30 12.04 -1.15
N GLN A 226 -6.31 11.61 -0.36
CA GLN A 226 -6.35 10.37 0.40
C GLN A 226 -7.55 10.28 1.37
N SER A 227 -8.03 11.40 1.88
CA SER A 227 -9.19 11.44 2.78
C SER A 227 -10.49 10.97 2.11
N VAL A 228 -10.62 11.18 0.79
CA VAL A 228 -11.80 10.76 0.02
C VAL A 228 -11.62 9.35 -0.53
N THR A 229 -10.41 9.02 -1.01
CA THR A 229 -10.14 7.71 -1.63
C THR A 229 -10.02 6.58 -0.61
N PHE A 230 -9.56 6.85 0.61
CA PHE A 230 -9.27 5.81 1.62
C PHE A 230 -10.52 5.06 2.09
N PRO A 231 -11.66 5.71 2.40
CA PRO A 231 -12.91 5.00 2.68
C PRO A 231 -13.36 4.14 1.49
N ILE A 232 -13.27 4.68 0.26
CA ILE A 232 -13.69 3.96 -0.96
C ILE A 232 -12.85 2.69 -1.15
N ILE A 233 -11.52 2.80 -1.06
CA ILE A 233 -10.61 1.67 -1.22
C ILE A 233 -10.67 0.68 -0.06
N SER A 234 -11.01 1.12 1.15
CA SER A 234 -11.15 0.19 2.26
C SER A 234 -12.43 -0.66 2.14
N MET A 235 -13.49 -0.12 1.53
CA MET A 235 -14.83 -0.73 1.58
C MET A 235 -15.22 -1.43 0.26
N VAL A 236 -15.01 -0.78 -0.89
CA VAL A 236 -15.51 -1.27 -2.19
C VAL A 236 -14.84 -2.59 -2.64
N PRO A 237 -13.54 -2.85 -2.43
CA PRO A 237 -12.96 -4.16 -2.70
C PRO A 237 -13.65 -5.30 -1.96
N GLY A 238 -14.10 -5.06 -0.73
CA GLY A 238 -14.86 -6.03 0.06
C GLY A 238 -16.20 -6.37 -0.60
N VAL A 239 -16.89 -5.38 -1.16
CA VAL A 239 -18.11 -5.59 -1.95
C VAL A 239 -17.83 -6.41 -3.21
N CYS A 240 -16.77 -6.08 -3.96
CA CYS A 240 -16.36 -6.84 -5.14
C CYS A 240 -16.02 -8.31 -4.78
N ALA A 241 -15.26 -8.54 -3.72
CA ALA A 241 -14.93 -9.87 -3.23
C ALA A 241 -16.18 -10.64 -2.78
N ALA A 242 -17.12 -9.98 -2.10
CA ALA A 242 -18.39 -10.57 -1.70
C ALA A 242 -19.23 -11.00 -2.92
N MET A 243 -19.27 -10.20 -4.00
CA MET A 243 -19.93 -10.60 -5.25
C MET A 243 -19.30 -11.86 -5.84
N TRP A 244 -17.97 -11.96 -5.87
CA TRP A 244 -17.28 -13.19 -6.29
C TRP A 244 -17.62 -14.38 -5.38
N SER A 245 -17.67 -14.18 -4.07
CA SER A 245 -18.03 -15.25 -3.12
C SER A 245 -19.48 -15.70 -3.21
N VAL A 246 -20.43 -14.82 -3.57
CA VAL A 246 -21.85 -15.18 -3.74
C VAL A 246 -22.08 -15.86 -5.08
N PHE A 247 -21.68 -15.25 -6.19
CA PHE A 247 -22.04 -15.71 -7.52
C PHE A 247 -21.12 -16.79 -8.05
N TYR A 248 -19.81 -16.67 -7.79
CA TYR A 248 -18.80 -17.52 -8.40
C TYR A 248 -18.40 -18.70 -7.50
N PHE A 249 -17.94 -18.41 -6.28
CA PHE A 249 -17.49 -19.45 -5.34
C PHE A 249 -18.62 -20.07 -4.52
N LYS A 250 -19.79 -19.41 -4.46
CA LYS A 250 -20.96 -19.83 -3.67
C LYS A 250 -20.62 -20.15 -2.20
N GLU A 251 -19.73 -19.37 -1.60
CA GLU A 251 -19.31 -19.53 -0.20
C GLU A 251 -20.35 -18.98 0.78
N ILE A 252 -21.09 -17.95 0.34
CA ILE A 252 -22.13 -17.31 1.15
C ILE A 252 -23.49 -17.76 0.62
N THR A 253 -24.01 -18.84 1.19
CA THR A 253 -25.33 -19.39 0.82
C THR A 253 -26.36 -19.19 1.93
N GLY A 254 -27.63 -19.00 1.54
CA GLY A 254 -28.78 -18.92 2.44
C GLY A 254 -29.33 -17.49 2.60
N LYS A 255 -30.66 -17.37 2.70
CA LYS A 255 -31.38 -16.08 2.76
C LYS A 255 -30.94 -15.21 3.95
N ARG A 256 -30.71 -15.82 5.11
CA ARG A 256 -30.25 -15.10 6.32
C ARG A 256 -28.84 -14.52 6.13
N ASN A 257 -27.91 -15.31 5.60
CA ASN A 257 -26.53 -14.88 5.36
C ASN A 257 -26.46 -13.80 4.28
N LEU A 258 -27.28 -13.93 3.24
CA LEU A 258 -27.40 -12.91 2.19
C LEU A 258 -28.00 -11.60 2.75
N ASN A 259 -29.01 -11.67 3.60
CA ASN A 259 -29.57 -10.48 4.24
C ASN A 259 -28.56 -9.79 5.16
N ILE A 260 -27.78 -10.55 5.94
CA ILE A 260 -26.70 -10.00 6.77
C ILE A 260 -25.64 -9.33 5.89
N LEU A 261 -25.26 -9.95 4.78
CA LEU A 261 -24.30 -9.38 3.83
C LEU A 261 -24.82 -8.08 3.21
N VAL A 262 -26.09 -8.04 2.78
CA VAL A 262 -26.71 -6.84 2.22
C VAL A 262 -26.77 -5.72 3.25
N VAL A 263 -27.15 -6.02 4.50
CA VAL A 263 -27.15 -5.05 5.59
C VAL A 263 -25.73 -4.55 5.88
N ALA A 264 -24.75 -5.45 5.93
CA ALA A 264 -23.35 -5.07 6.14
C ALA A 264 -22.86 -4.12 5.04
N ILE A 265 -23.07 -4.47 3.76
CA ILE A 265 -22.70 -3.63 2.61
C ILE A 265 -23.46 -2.29 2.66
N ALA A 266 -24.74 -2.29 3.02
CA ALA A 266 -25.54 -1.07 3.11
C ALA A 266 -25.06 -0.14 4.23
N THR A 267 -24.72 -0.68 5.40
CA THR A 267 -24.13 0.12 6.50
C THR A 267 -22.77 0.68 6.07
N THR A 268 -21.95 -0.15 5.44
CA THR A 268 -20.63 0.23 4.91
C THR A 268 -20.70 1.37 3.88
N LEU A 269 -21.72 1.41 3.02
CA LEU A 269 -21.90 2.47 2.01
C LEU A 269 -22.58 3.73 2.58
N ASN A 270 -23.20 3.65 3.75
CA ASN A 270 -23.95 4.76 4.36
C ASN A 270 -23.17 5.52 5.43
N GLU A 271 -21.93 5.14 5.77
CA GLU A 271 -21.02 6.00 6.52
C GLU A 271 -20.65 7.21 5.66
N LYS A 272 -21.52 8.23 5.69
CA LYS A 272 -21.15 9.58 5.25
C LYS A 272 -19.97 10.04 6.10
N PRO A 273 -18.93 10.64 5.50
CA PRO A 273 -17.96 11.38 6.27
C PRO A 273 -18.73 12.50 6.98
N SER A 274 -18.66 12.54 8.30
CA SER A 274 -19.09 13.69 9.07
C SER A 274 -18.25 14.87 8.60
N GLU A 275 -18.88 15.80 7.87
CA GLU A 275 -18.32 17.11 7.60
C GLU A 275 -18.20 17.84 8.95
N GLU A 276 -16.97 17.91 9.48
CA GLU A 276 -16.55 18.90 10.49
C GLU A 276 -15.43 19.76 9.90
#